data_AF-A0A4X1SFQ7-F1
#
_entry.id   AF-A0A4X1SFQ7-F1
#
_cell.length_a   1.000
_cell.length_b   1.000
_cell.length_c   1.000
_cell.angle_alpha   90.00
_cell.angle_beta   90.00
_cell.angle_gamma   90.00
#
_symmetry.space_group_name_H-M   'P 1'
#
loop_
_entity.id
_entity.type
_entity.pdbx_description
1 polymer ?
#
loop_
_entity_poly.entity_id
_entity_poly.type
_entity_poly.pdbx_seq_one_letter_code
_entity_poly.pdbx_strand_id
1 'polypeptide(L)'
;SIAGRRRLWLHSAHPALRGRAEGMSLFLALGLLVAGLCSRVHCVPADDLASKIVTLKDQITKLPVHNTAVVSSNTDFAFSLYKQLALTNPHENVIFSPLSVSIALAFLSLGTQGPTLIELLEGLKFNVTKIPEAEIHQGFQHLLQALSQPSNLLQLRLGNAMFIDEQLELLEKFVQDAHELYHSEAFSTNFQDLEAARRLINDYVKNKTEGKIVDLFKKLDSLTKVVLVNYIYFKAKWKTPFNPNLTTEADFHVSKNRTVRVSWPARWWSSHTPATTARSSSSLTTAGWRPWKPSCSRRR
;
A
#
# COMPACT_ATOMS: atom_id res chain seq x y z
N SER A 1 -59.64 -59.01 3.05
CA SER A 1 -60.08 -57.75 3.67
C SER A 1 -59.68 -56.61 2.75
N ILE A 2 -60.63 -55.75 2.34
CA ILE A 2 -60.47 -54.40 1.76
C ILE A 2 -59.29 -54.24 0.75
N ALA A 3 -59.42 -54.64 -0.53
CA ALA A 3 -60.04 -53.91 -1.66
C ALA A 3 -59.17 -52.74 -2.21
N GLY A 4 -58.97 -52.51 -3.51
CA GLY A 4 -59.37 -53.13 -4.80
C GLY A 4 -58.75 -52.28 -5.96
N ARG A 5 -58.74 -52.60 -7.26
CA ARG A 5 -59.38 -53.64 -8.09
C ARG A 5 -58.42 -54.13 -9.22
N ARG A 6 -58.82 -55.20 -9.90
CA ARG A 6 -58.20 -55.87 -11.07
C ARG A 6 -58.27 -54.97 -12.34
N ARG A 7 -57.33 -55.00 -13.31
CA ARG A 7 -57.13 -56.00 -14.40
C ARG A 7 -58.45 -56.34 -15.15
N LEU A 8 -58.54 -56.44 -16.49
CA LEU A 8 -57.54 -56.75 -17.53
C LEU A 8 -58.05 -56.48 -18.98
N TRP A 9 -57.16 -56.51 -19.98
CA TRP A 9 -57.38 -56.73 -21.45
C TRP A 9 -57.96 -55.56 -22.29
N LEU A 10 -57.58 -55.32 -23.57
CA LEU A 10 -56.56 -55.85 -24.50
C LEU A 10 -55.69 -54.65 -25.06
N HIS A 11 -54.80 -54.67 -26.07
CA HIS A 11 -54.28 -55.71 -27.01
C HIS A 11 -52.82 -55.44 -27.50
N SER A 12 -52.53 -55.73 -28.78
CA SER A 12 -51.27 -55.67 -29.57
C SER A 12 -50.99 -54.30 -30.26
N ALA A 13 -49.82 -53.96 -30.85
CA ALA A 13 -48.74 -54.79 -31.41
C ALA A 13 -47.34 -54.10 -31.48
N HIS A 14 -46.28 -54.92 -31.62
CA HIS A 14 -44.91 -54.61 -32.12
C HIS A 14 -44.82 -54.81 -33.66
N PRO A 15 -43.69 -54.64 -34.41
CA PRO A 15 -42.25 -54.42 -34.06
C PRO A 15 -41.66 -53.10 -34.65
N ALA A 16 -40.52 -52.52 -34.25
CA ALA A 16 -39.14 -52.97 -34.02
C ALA A 16 -38.26 -53.17 -35.28
N LEU A 17 -37.22 -52.32 -35.43
CA LEU A 17 -35.96 -52.45 -36.21
C LEU A 17 -35.12 -51.19 -35.85
N ARG A 18 -34.21 -51.19 -34.86
CA ARG A 18 -32.90 -51.86 -34.73
C ARG A 18 -31.86 -51.44 -35.79
N GLY A 19 -31.13 -50.38 -35.49
CA GLY A 19 -29.85 -50.01 -36.13
C GLY A 19 -28.95 -49.31 -35.11
N ARG A 20 -27.75 -49.86 -34.85
CA ARG A 20 -26.80 -49.38 -33.82
C ARG A 20 -25.41 -49.26 -34.44
N ALA A 21 -24.86 -48.04 -34.43
CA ALA A 21 -23.44 -47.70 -34.53
C ALA A 21 -23.35 -46.23 -34.05
N GLU A 22 -23.01 -45.96 -32.78
CA GLU A 22 -21.67 -45.99 -32.16
C GLU A 22 -20.72 -44.90 -32.66
N GLY A 23 -20.20 -44.10 -31.72
CA GLY A 23 -19.01 -43.27 -31.91
C GLY A 23 -19.23 -41.75 -31.92
N MET A 24 -18.47 -41.04 -31.06
CA MET A 24 -18.08 -39.63 -31.22
C MET A 24 -19.16 -38.53 -31.26
N SER A 25 -19.81 -38.24 -30.13
CA SER A 25 -20.22 -36.84 -29.82
C SER A 25 -20.46 -36.58 -28.32
N LEU A 26 -19.38 -36.42 -27.56
CA LEU A 26 -19.44 -35.94 -26.15
C LEU A 26 -18.27 -35.02 -25.76
N PHE A 27 -17.14 -35.08 -26.47
CA PHE A 27 -16.00 -34.17 -26.23
C PHE A 27 -16.11 -32.79 -26.92
N LEU A 28 -16.96 -32.64 -27.94
CA LEU A 28 -17.20 -31.35 -28.60
C LEU A 28 -18.10 -30.40 -27.78
N ALA A 29 -18.97 -30.94 -26.92
CA ALA A 29 -19.86 -30.13 -26.08
C ALA A 29 -19.12 -29.47 -24.90
N LEU A 30 -18.01 -30.04 -24.42
CA LEU A 30 -17.23 -29.49 -23.31
C LEU A 30 -16.24 -28.40 -23.76
N GLY A 31 -15.85 -28.39 -25.05
CA GLY A 31 -14.92 -27.42 -25.63
C GLY A 31 -15.49 -26.00 -25.81
N LEU A 32 -16.83 -25.85 -25.85
CA LEU A 32 -17.48 -24.55 -26.09
C LEU A 32 -17.87 -23.78 -24.82
N LEU A 33 -17.75 -24.39 -23.63
CA LEU A 33 -18.10 -23.75 -22.35
C LEU A 33 -16.91 -23.03 -21.67
N VAL A 34 -15.68 -23.22 -22.16
CA VAL A 34 -14.46 -22.59 -21.60
C VAL A 34 -14.13 -21.24 -22.28
N ALA A 35 -14.71 -20.95 -23.45
CA ALA A 35 -14.52 -19.68 -24.16
C ALA A 35 -15.28 -18.48 -23.56
N GLY A 36 -16.10 -18.69 -22.53
CA GLY A 36 -16.94 -17.66 -21.89
C GLY A 36 -16.27 -16.85 -20.77
N LEU A 37 -15.10 -17.27 -20.29
CA LEU A 37 -14.38 -16.64 -19.16
C LEU A 37 -13.07 -15.97 -19.60
N CYS A 38 -13.11 -15.25 -20.73
CA CYS A 38 -12.24 -14.09 -20.88
C CYS A 38 -12.61 -13.08 -19.79
N SER A 39 -11.90 -13.11 -18.66
CA SER A 39 -11.95 -12.08 -17.63
C SER A 39 -11.95 -10.72 -18.30
N ARG A 40 -13.07 -10.00 -18.22
CA ARG A 40 -13.13 -8.63 -18.72
C ARG A 40 -12.14 -7.82 -17.91
N VAL A 41 -10.97 -7.58 -18.49
CA VAL A 41 -10.07 -6.51 -18.07
C VAL A 41 -10.87 -5.24 -18.30
N HIS A 42 -11.57 -4.80 -17.26
CA HIS A 42 -12.15 -3.48 -17.22
C HIS A 42 -11.00 -2.49 -17.25
N CYS A 43 -10.61 -2.12 -18.47
CA CYS A 43 -9.85 -0.92 -18.75
C CYS A 43 -10.71 0.24 -18.24
N VAL A 44 -10.45 0.64 -16.99
CA VAL A 44 -10.90 1.93 -16.48
C VAL A 44 -10.38 2.98 -17.47
N PRO A 45 -11.27 3.81 -18.08
CA PRO A 45 -10.84 4.81 -19.03
C PRO A 45 -9.74 5.70 -18.43
N ALA A 46 -8.72 6.02 -19.21
CA ALA A 46 -7.58 6.80 -18.72
C ALA A 46 -8.01 8.17 -18.15
N ASP A 47 -9.14 8.71 -18.64
CA ASP A 47 -9.74 9.96 -18.18
C ASP A 47 -10.35 9.85 -16.78
N ASP A 48 -10.95 8.71 -16.41
CA ASP A 48 -11.47 8.45 -15.04
C ASP A 48 -10.32 8.26 -14.03
N LEU A 49 -9.20 7.70 -14.47
CA LEU A 49 -7.98 7.62 -13.68
C LEU A 49 -7.32 9.00 -13.54
N ALA A 50 -7.31 9.80 -14.60
CA ALA A 50 -6.74 11.14 -14.60
C ALA A 50 -7.54 12.11 -13.72
N SER A 51 -8.88 12.12 -13.82
CA SER A 51 -9.75 12.96 -13.02
C SER A 51 -9.60 12.68 -11.52
N LYS A 52 -9.63 11.41 -11.11
CA LYS A 52 -9.42 11.00 -9.71
C LYS A 52 -8.03 11.37 -9.15
N ILE A 53 -6.98 11.35 -9.98
CA ILE A 53 -5.64 11.84 -9.59
C ILE A 53 -5.63 13.36 -9.43
N VAL A 54 -6.37 14.10 -10.26
CA VAL A 54 -6.56 15.55 -10.11
C VAL A 54 -7.33 15.84 -8.82
N THR A 55 -8.42 15.13 -8.53
CA THR A 55 -9.18 15.28 -7.27
C THR A 55 -8.32 15.04 -6.04
N LEU A 56 -7.49 13.99 -6.03
CA LEU A 56 -6.58 13.71 -4.91
C LEU A 56 -5.52 14.81 -4.74
N LYS A 57 -4.98 15.34 -5.86
CA LYS A 57 -4.07 16.49 -5.82
C LYS A 57 -4.75 17.74 -5.26
N ASP A 58 -5.97 18.05 -5.73
CA ASP A 58 -6.77 19.18 -5.26
C ASP A 58 -7.12 19.07 -3.78
N GLN A 59 -7.40 17.86 -3.27
CA GLN A 59 -7.60 17.63 -1.85
C GLN A 59 -6.32 17.89 -1.04
N ILE A 60 -5.16 17.46 -1.53
CA ILE A 60 -3.86 17.70 -0.89
C ILE A 60 -3.46 19.19 -0.95
N THR A 61 -3.74 19.91 -2.04
CA THR A 61 -3.44 21.35 -2.16
C THR A 61 -4.46 22.25 -1.47
N LYS A 62 -5.65 21.74 -1.11
CA LYS A 62 -6.64 22.44 -0.27
C LYS A 62 -6.44 22.23 1.23
N LEU A 63 -5.39 21.51 1.64
CA LEU A 63 -5.00 21.45 3.06
C LEU A 63 -4.68 22.87 3.57
N PRO A 64 -5.19 23.27 4.76
CA PRO A 64 -5.01 24.63 5.26
C PRO A 64 -3.53 24.97 5.47
N VAL A 65 -3.21 26.27 5.38
CA VAL A 65 -1.84 26.81 5.37
C VAL A 65 -0.99 26.37 6.58
N HIS A 66 -1.62 26.04 7.71
CA HIS A 66 -1.00 25.47 8.90
C HIS A 66 -0.22 24.16 8.65
N ASN A 67 -0.54 23.39 7.59
CA ASN A 67 0.16 22.14 7.27
C ASN A 67 1.54 22.34 6.61
N THR A 68 1.92 23.57 6.23
CA THR A 68 3.20 23.85 5.58
C THR A 68 4.42 23.52 6.45
N ALA A 69 4.34 23.77 7.76
CA ALA A 69 5.38 23.44 8.72
C ALA A 69 5.63 21.92 8.80
N VAL A 70 4.58 21.12 9.01
CA VAL A 70 4.67 19.65 9.08
C VAL A 70 5.22 19.06 7.79
N VAL A 71 4.86 19.60 6.62
CA VAL A 71 5.42 19.16 5.32
C VAL A 71 6.92 19.49 5.20
N SER A 72 7.34 20.70 5.59
CA SER A 72 8.76 21.10 5.55
C SER A 72 9.60 20.26 6.52
N SER A 73 9.20 20.22 7.80
CA SER A 73 9.92 19.50 8.85
C SER A 73 10.00 18.00 8.56
N ASN A 74 8.92 17.36 8.09
CA ASN A 74 8.98 15.96 7.67
C ASN A 74 9.88 15.72 6.45
N THR A 75 10.03 16.69 5.55
CA THR A 75 10.95 16.60 4.40
C THR A 75 12.41 16.69 4.86
N ASP A 76 12.73 17.64 5.74
CA ASP A 76 14.07 17.80 6.30
C ASP A 76 14.44 16.60 7.21
N PHE A 77 13.49 16.09 7.98
CA PHE A 77 13.63 14.86 8.76
C PHE A 77 13.87 13.65 7.86
N ALA A 78 13.12 13.50 6.76
CA ALA A 78 13.30 12.41 5.81
C ALA A 78 14.71 12.36 5.22
N PHE A 79 15.24 13.50 4.77
CA PHE A 79 16.61 13.57 4.25
C PHE A 79 17.66 13.38 5.34
N SER A 80 17.42 13.91 6.55
CA SER A 80 18.31 13.71 7.70
C SER A 80 18.42 12.23 8.07
N LEU A 81 17.28 11.54 8.22
CA LEU A 81 17.22 10.12 8.58
C LEU A 81 17.77 9.23 7.45
N TYR A 82 17.43 9.50 6.19
CA TYR A 82 18.01 8.80 5.04
C TYR A 82 19.54 8.90 5.03
N LYS A 83 20.10 10.10 5.27
CA LYS A 83 21.54 10.32 5.32
C LYS A 83 22.20 9.51 6.43
N GLN A 84 21.60 9.46 7.62
CA GLN A 84 22.13 8.63 8.72
C GLN A 84 22.11 7.14 8.35
N LEU A 85 20.96 6.61 7.93
CA LEU A 85 20.82 5.19 7.55
C LEU A 85 21.80 4.77 6.44
N ALA A 86 21.97 5.61 5.42
CA ALA A 86 22.91 5.37 4.31
C ALA A 86 24.39 5.49 4.70
N LEU A 87 24.72 6.26 5.75
CA LEU A 87 26.07 6.32 6.30
C LEU A 87 26.38 5.15 7.25
N THR A 88 25.38 4.69 8.02
CA THR A 88 25.52 3.51 8.89
C THR A 88 25.69 2.23 8.08
N ASN A 89 24.90 2.05 7.01
CA ASN A 89 24.88 0.82 6.20
C ASN A 89 25.15 1.11 4.70
N PRO A 90 26.36 1.56 4.31
CA PRO A 90 26.66 2.12 2.98
C PRO A 90 26.61 1.12 1.81
N HIS A 91 26.36 -0.15 2.09
CA HIS A 91 26.31 -1.24 1.09
C HIS A 91 24.98 -2.02 1.12
N GLU A 92 24.00 -1.55 1.90
CA GLU A 92 22.68 -2.16 2.01
C GLU A 92 21.58 -1.34 1.33
N ASN A 93 20.42 -1.96 1.11
CA ASN A 93 19.25 -1.26 0.58
C ASN A 93 18.57 -0.47 1.71
N VAL A 94 18.40 0.85 1.52
CA VAL A 94 17.65 1.70 2.46
C VAL A 94 16.19 1.77 2.02
N ILE A 95 15.28 1.25 2.84
CA ILE A 95 13.83 1.38 2.68
C ILE A 95 13.17 1.66 4.04
N PHE A 96 12.45 2.77 4.12
CA PHE A 96 11.68 3.18 5.30
C PHE A 96 10.60 4.18 4.88
N SER A 97 9.66 4.47 5.79
CA SER A 97 8.71 5.58 5.64
C SER A 97 9.07 6.68 6.63
N PRO A 98 9.61 7.83 6.17
CA PRO A 98 9.89 8.96 7.05
C PRO A 98 8.65 9.41 7.82
N LEU A 99 7.51 9.48 7.13
CA LEU A 99 6.23 9.91 7.69
C LEU A 99 5.76 8.99 8.83
N SER A 100 5.95 7.67 8.69
CA SER A 100 5.59 6.70 9.72
C SER A 100 6.39 6.92 11.02
N VAL A 101 7.70 7.14 10.88
CA VAL A 101 8.59 7.45 12.02
C VAL A 101 8.26 8.82 12.61
N SER A 102 7.99 9.84 11.77
CA SER A 102 7.59 11.17 12.24
C SER A 102 6.31 11.14 13.07
N ILE A 103 5.28 10.42 12.61
CA ILE A 103 4.02 10.28 13.34
C ILE A 103 4.25 9.55 14.66
N ALA A 104 5.03 8.47 14.68
CA ALA A 104 5.34 7.72 15.91
C ALA A 104 6.05 8.59 16.97
N LEU A 105 7.02 9.40 16.56
CA LEU A 105 7.78 10.27 17.48
C LEU A 105 6.98 11.49 17.92
N ALA A 106 6.14 12.06 17.06
CA ALA A 106 5.23 13.15 17.43
C ALA A 106 4.08 12.65 18.33
N PHE A 107 3.61 11.42 18.13
CA PHE A 107 2.68 10.76 19.04
C PHE A 107 3.35 10.48 20.40
N LEU A 108 4.59 10.00 20.42
CA LEU A 108 5.36 9.87 21.66
C LEU A 108 5.50 11.21 22.38
N SER A 109 5.78 12.30 21.67
CA SER A 109 6.03 13.61 22.31
C SER A 109 4.81 14.15 23.06
N LEU A 110 3.59 13.81 22.64
CA LEU A 110 2.33 14.13 23.33
C LEU A 110 2.28 13.64 24.79
N GLY A 111 3.03 12.56 25.11
CA GLY A 111 3.16 12.01 26.46
C GLY A 111 4.37 12.53 27.24
N THR A 112 5.08 13.54 26.73
CA THR A 112 6.35 14.03 27.30
C THR A 112 6.29 15.52 27.65
N GLN A 113 7.22 15.99 28.48
CA GLN A 113 7.32 17.39 28.90
C GLN A 113 8.79 17.82 29.00
N GLY A 114 9.03 19.13 29.07
CA GLY A 114 10.36 19.69 29.34
C GLY A 114 11.39 19.32 28.26
N PRO A 115 12.65 18.98 28.65
CA PRO A 115 13.71 18.67 27.68
C PRO A 115 13.37 17.53 26.71
N THR A 116 12.71 16.47 27.18
CA THR A 116 12.37 15.30 26.34
C THR A 116 11.42 15.66 25.19
N LEU A 117 10.44 16.54 25.47
CA LEU A 117 9.53 17.08 24.46
C LEU A 117 10.29 17.90 23.41
N ILE A 118 11.21 18.76 23.85
CA ILE A 118 12.02 19.61 22.97
C ILE A 118 12.91 18.76 22.07
N GLU A 119 13.64 17.79 22.62
CA GLU A 119 14.53 16.89 21.86
C GLU A 119 13.77 16.09 20.79
N LEU A 120 12.56 15.60 21.09
CA LEU A 120 11.72 14.90 20.12
C LEU A 120 11.29 15.82 18.97
N LEU A 121 10.78 17.02 19.27
CA LEU A 121 10.27 17.95 18.27
C LEU A 121 11.39 18.57 17.41
N GLU A 122 12.53 18.95 17.99
CA GLU A 122 13.71 19.42 17.25
C GLU A 122 14.39 18.28 16.46
N GLY A 123 14.35 17.05 16.99
CA GLY A 123 14.73 15.84 16.28
C GLY A 123 13.96 15.68 14.97
N LEU A 124 12.63 15.89 15.03
CA LEU A 124 11.69 15.95 13.91
C LEU A 124 11.79 17.21 13.04
N LYS A 125 12.75 18.10 13.30
CA LYS A 125 13.00 19.35 12.55
C LYS A 125 11.90 20.40 12.68
N PHE A 126 11.12 20.37 13.75
CA PHE A 126 10.29 21.52 14.13
C PHE A 126 11.14 22.58 14.82
N ASN A 127 10.79 23.85 14.63
CA ASN A 127 11.37 24.95 15.38
C ASN A 127 10.40 25.31 16.52
N VAL A 128 10.63 24.73 17.69
CA VAL A 128 9.77 24.91 18.88
C VAL A 128 9.71 26.35 19.40
N THR A 129 10.66 27.21 19.01
CA THR A 129 10.62 28.66 19.34
C THR A 129 9.69 29.46 18.43
N LYS A 130 9.27 28.89 17.28
CA LYS A 130 8.44 29.56 16.27
C LYS A 130 7.07 28.93 16.07
N ILE A 131 6.94 27.63 16.36
CA ILE A 131 5.73 26.85 16.13
C ILE A 131 5.29 26.27 17.48
N PRO A 132 4.11 26.64 17.99
CA PRO A 132 3.55 26.03 19.20
C PRO A 132 3.34 24.51 19.03
N GLU A 133 3.58 23.76 20.10
CA GLU A 133 3.35 22.31 20.18
C GLU A 133 1.96 21.89 19.68
N ALA A 134 0.91 22.62 20.10
CA ALA A 134 -0.46 22.38 19.68
C ALA A 134 -0.65 22.46 18.15
N GLU A 135 0.03 23.40 17.46
CA GLU A 135 -0.03 23.50 16.00
C GLU A 135 0.68 22.33 15.30
N ILE A 136 1.75 21.81 15.91
CA ILE A 136 2.46 20.61 15.40
C ILE A 136 1.52 19.40 15.46
N HIS A 137 0.87 19.16 16.61
CA HIS A 137 -0.06 18.05 16.78
C HIS A 137 -1.31 18.17 15.89
N GLN A 138 -1.90 19.36 15.78
CA GLN A 138 -3.02 19.63 14.86
C GLN A 138 -2.61 19.42 13.39
N GLY A 139 -1.39 19.79 13.01
CA GLY A 139 -0.86 19.53 11.67
C GLY A 139 -0.72 18.03 11.36
N PHE A 140 -0.31 17.21 12.34
CA PHE A 140 -0.33 15.76 12.20
C PHE A 140 -1.74 15.18 12.14
N GLN A 141 -2.67 15.69 12.95
CA GLN A 141 -4.09 15.29 12.91
C GLN A 141 -4.70 15.54 11.52
N HIS A 142 -4.54 16.75 10.96
CA HIS A 142 -5.02 17.07 9.61
C HIS A 142 -4.36 16.17 8.53
N LEU A 143 -3.07 15.87 8.68
CA LEU A 143 -2.35 14.99 7.75
C LEU A 143 -2.89 13.55 7.81
N LEU A 144 -3.14 13.02 9.01
CA LEU A 144 -3.77 11.70 9.21
C LEU A 144 -5.18 11.67 8.60
N GLN A 145 -6.02 12.66 8.89
CA GLN A 145 -7.38 12.76 8.33
C GLN A 145 -7.38 12.82 6.80
N ALA A 146 -6.43 13.53 6.19
CA ALA A 146 -6.28 13.62 4.74
C ALA A 146 -5.83 12.29 4.10
N LEU A 147 -4.91 11.57 4.75
CA LEU A 147 -4.38 10.30 4.27
C LEU A 147 -5.31 9.11 4.51
N SER A 148 -6.23 9.22 5.48
CA SER A 148 -7.26 8.21 5.76
C SER A 148 -8.44 8.24 4.77
N GLN A 149 -8.52 9.22 3.86
CA GLN A 149 -9.63 9.34 2.90
C GLN A 149 -9.68 8.15 1.93
N PRO A 150 -10.86 7.51 1.72
CA PRO A 150 -10.98 6.37 0.80
C PRO A 150 -10.59 6.71 -0.64
N SER A 151 -9.75 5.88 -1.26
CA SER A 151 -9.35 6.03 -2.66
C SER A 151 -9.45 4.72 -3.43
N ASN A 152 -10.06 4.79 -4.62
CA ASN A 152 -10.17 3.67 -5.56
C ASN A 152 -8.86 3.40 -6.34
N LEU A 153 -7.86 4.27 -6.19
CA LEU A 153 -6.59 4.22 -6.92
C LEU A 153 -5.39 3.87 -6.03
N LEU A 154 -5.50 4.23 -4.75
CA LEU A 154 -4.49 4.14 -3.73
C LEU A 154 -5.07 3.39 -2.53
N GLN A 155 -4.53 2.19 -2.28
CA GLN A 155 -4.70 1.51 -1.00
C GLN A 155 -3.60 2.04 -0.07
N LEU A 156 -3.97 3.01 0.75
CA LEU A 156 -3.16 3.49 1.87
C LEU A 156 -3.82 3.04 3.18
N ARG A 157 -3.05 2.35 4.02
CA ARG A 157 -3.39 2.12 5.43
C ARG A 157 -2.29 2.77 6.26
N LEU A 158 -2.69 3.58 7.21
CA LEU A 158 -1.84 4.30 8.14
C LEU A 158 -2.58 4.31 9.47
N GLY A 159 -1.90 4.07 10.58
CA GLY A 159 -2.54 4.10 11.88
C GLY A 159 -1.55 3.94 13.03
N ASN A 160 -2.06 4.24 14.22
CA ASN A 160 -1.32 4.20 15.47
C ASN A 160 -2.00 3.21 16.43
N ALA A 161 -1.21 2.63 17.33
CA ALA A 161 -1.70 1.92 18.49
C ALA A 161 -0.72 2.06 19.64
N MET A 162 -1.25 1.96 20.86
CA MET A 162 -0.50 1.90 22.09
C MET A 162 -0.93 0.65 22.87
N PHE A 163 0.06 -0.18 23.23
CA PHE A 163 -0.12 -1.38 24.04
C PHE A 163 0.51 -1.10 25.41
N ILE A 164 -0.29 -1.17 26.47
CA ILE A 164 0.06 -0.63 27.78
C ILE A 164 -0.08 -1.72 28.82
N ASP A 165 0.91 -1.82 29.71
CA ASP A 165 0.89 -2.74 30.82
C ASP A 165 -0.35 -2.52 31.70
N GLU A 166 -1.06 -3.61 31.99
CA GLU A 166 -2.33 -3.59 32.74
C GLU A 166 -2.22 -2.97 34.15
N GLN A 167 -1.00 -2.80 34.68
CA GLN A 167 -0.70 -2.20 35.98
C GLN A 167 -0.40 -0.69 35.88
N LEU A 168 -0.36 -0.11 34.67
CA LEU A 168 -0.04 1.29 34.45
C LEU A 168 -1.31 2.12 34.21
N GLU A 169 -1.68 2.93 35.20
CA GLU A 169 -2.76 3.92 35.04
C GLU A 169 -2.29 5.08 34.14
N LEU A 170 -3.09 5.39 33.12
CA LEU A 170 -2.83 6.49 32.20
C LEU A 170 -3.69 7.70 32.55
N LEU A 171 -3.16 8.90 32.29
CA LEU A 171 -3.96 10.12 32.32
C LEU A 171 -5.04 10.06 31.23
N GLU A 172 -6.31 10.21 31.62
CA GLU A 172 -7.45 10.19 30.70
C GLU A 172 -7.27 11.17 29.53
N LYS A 173 -6.78 12.38 29.82
CA LYS A 173 -6.43 13.39 28.80
C LYS A 173 -5.44 12.87 27.76
N PHE A 174 -4.41 12.10 28.16
CA PHE A 174 -3.44 11.55 27.20
C PHE A 174 -4.09 10.51 26.29
N VAL A 175 -4.97 9.65 26.82
CA VAL A 175 -5.71 8.67 26.03
C VAL A 175 -6.67 9.36 25.05
N GLN A 176 -7.36 10.41 25.52
CA GLN A 176 -8.24 11.23 24.68
C GLN A 176 -7.46 11.93 23.56
N ASP A 177 -6.40 12.66 23.88
CA ASP A 177 -5.57 13.37 22.91
C ASP A 177 -4.93 12.38 21.89
N ALA A 178 -4.49 11.21 22.33
CA ALA A 178 -3.95 10.15 21.48
C ALA A 178 -4.97 9.60 20.48
N HIS A 179 -6.23 9.46 20.90
CA HIS A 179 -7.33 9.07 20.03
C HIS A 179 -7.70 10.21 19.06
N GLU A 180 -7.89 11.43 19.55
CA GLU A 180 -8.37 12.56 18.74
C GLU A 180 -7.33 13.08 17.74
N LEU A 181 -6.07 13.22 18.15
CA LEU A 181 -5.00 13.80 17.32
C LEU A 181 -4.31 12.77 16.44
N TYR A 182 -4.16 11.53 16.94
CA TYR A 182 -3.37 10.47 16.28
C TYR A 182 -4.20 9.28 15.80
N HIS A 183 -5.51 9.25 16.03
CA HIS A 183 -6.37 8.08 15.75
C HIS A 183 -5.79 6.79 16.35
N SER A 184 -5.18 6.87 17.53
CA SER A 184 -4.52 5.74 18.18
C SER A 184 -5.53 4.87 18.94
N GLU A 185 -5.49 3.57 18.68
CA GLU A 185 -6.18 2.56 19.50
C GLU A 185 -5.34 2.23 20.75
N ALA A 186 -5.96 2.09 21.93
CA ALA A 186 -5.28 1.77 23.18
C ALA A 186 -5.68 0.38 23.69
N PHE A 187 -4.68 -0.45 24.00
CA PHE A 187 -4.86 -1.85 24.41
C PHE A 187 -4.18 -2.14 25.75
N SER A 188 -4.97 -2.44 26.78
CA SER A 188 -4.44 -3.05 28.01
C SER A 188 -3.84 -4.41 27.66
N THR A 189 -2.59 -4.64 28.07
CA THR A 189 -1.74 -5.75 27.62
C THR A 189 -0.96 -6.28 28.81
N ASN A 190 -1.04 -7.57 29.09
CA ASN A 190 -0.24 -8.20 30.12
C ASN A 190 1.19 -8.47 29.58
N PHE A 191 2.17 -7.64 29.94
CA PHE A 191 3.57 -7.84 29.57
C PHE A 191 4.33 -8.85 30.45
N GLN A 192 3.68 -9.48 31.45
CA GLN A 192 4.25 -10.64 32.15
C GLN A 192 4.22 -11.88 31.24
N ASP A 193 3.21 -12.02 30.37
CA ASP A 193 3.22 -12.99 29.27
C ASP A 193 3.74 -12.32 27.99
N LEU A 194 5.07 -12.24 27.89
CA LEU A 194 5.76 -11.65 26.74
C LEU A 194 5.43 -12.33 25.41
N GLU A 195 5.09 -13.62 25.39
CA GLU A 195 4.74 -14.33 24.16
C GLU A 195 3.31 -14.01 23.71
N ALA A 196 2.35 -13.93 24.64
CA ALA A 196 1.00 -13.45 24.33
C ALA A 196 1.01 -11.99 23.88
N ALA A 197 1.72 -11.11 24.61
CA ALA A 197 1.86 -9.69 24.25
C ALA A 197 2.52 -9.51 22.86
N ARG A 198 3.61 -10.24 22.58
CA ARG A 198 4.28 -10.20 21.26
C ARG A 198 3.36 -10.65 20.13
N ARG A 199 2.57 -11.71 20.34
CA ARG A 199 1.59 -12.20 19.35
C ARG A 199 0.48 -11.19 19.12
N LEU A 200 -0.11 -10.63 20.18
CA LEU A 200 -1.14 -9.59 20.10
C LEU A 200 -0.68 -8.40 19.23
N ILE A 201 0.52 -7.87 19.51
CA ILE A 201 1.08 -6.72 18.77
C ILE A 201 1.36 -7.08 17.31
N ASN A 202 2.01 -8.22 17.06
CA ASN A 202 2.33 -8.66 15.70
C ASN A 202 1.05 -8.96 14.88
N ASP A 203 0.07 -9.67 15.42
CA ASP A 203 -1.17 -9.98 14.70
C ASP A 203 -2.04 -8.73 14.46
N TYR A 204 -2.04 -7.75 15.39
CA TYR A 204 -2.65 -6.44 15.15
C TYR A 204 -2.04 -5.75 13.91
N VAL A 205 -0.70 -5.60 13.88
CA VAL A 205 0.01 -4.95 12.76
C VAL A 205 -0.17 -5.72 11.45
N LYS A 206 -0.07 -7.05 11.50
CA LYS A 206 -0.28 -7.95 10.36
C LYS A 206 -1.68 -7.83 9.78
N ASN A 207 -2.72 -7.75 10.62
CA ASN A 207 -4.09 -7.53 10.16
C ASN A 207 -4.23 -6.16 9.46
N LYS A 208 -3.81 -5.08 10.13
CA LYS A 208 -3.93 -3.71 9.59
C LYS A 208 -3.07 -3.47 8.32
N THR A 209 -2.06 -4.31 8.06
CA THR A 209 -1.15 -4.23 6.89
C THR A 209 -1.40 -5.30 5.82
N GLU A 210 -2.56 -5.97 5.80
CA GLU A 210 -2.89 -7.03 4.81
C GLU A 210 -1.84 -8.16 4.75
N GLY A 211 -1.28 -8.52 5.90
CA GLY A 211 -0.25 -9.55 6.05
C GLY A 211 1.13 -9.17 5.50
N LYS A 212 1.42 -7.88 5.26
CA LYS A 212 2.72 -7.43 4.73
C LYS A 212 3.78 -7.21 5.80
N ILE A 213 3.39 -6.84 7.02
CA ILE A 213 4.28 -6.76 8.18
C ILE A 213 3.83 -7.84 9.17
N VAL A 214 4.55 -8.96 9.21
CA VAL A 214 4.15 -10.16 9.99
C VAL A 214 4.79 -10.17 11.37
N ASP A 215 6.13 -10.09 11.44
CA ASP A 215 6.90 -10.15 12.68
C ASP A 215 7.59 -8.81 12.95
N LEU A 216 6.84 -7.81 13.40
CA LEU A 216 7.39 -6.50 13.78
C LEU A 216 8.34 -6.65 14.98
N PHE A 217 7.89 -7.36 16.02
CA PHE A 217 8.69 -7.69 17.19
C PHE A 217 9.10 -9.17 17.17
N LYS A 218 10.41 -9.42 17.18
CA LYS A 218 11.00 -10.76 17.35
C LYS A 218 11.08 -11.17 18.81
N LYS A 219 11.26 -10.20 19.71
CA LYS A 219 11.27 -10.33 21.17
C LYS A 219 10.73 -9.03 21.78
N LEU A 220 10.20 -9.13 23.00
CA LEU A 220 9.90 -8.00 23.88
C LEU A 220 10.79 -8.10 25.11
N ASP A 221 11.04 -6.97 25.79
CA ASP A 221 11.80 -6.94 27.05
C ASP A 221 10.87 -7.15 28.25
N SER A 222 11.34 -7.83 29.30
CA SER A 222 10.52 -8.09 30.51
C SER A 222 10.18 -6.84 31.32
N LEU A 223 10.87 -5.72 31.09
CA LEU A 223 10.59 -4.42 31.70
C LEU A 223 9.70 -3.52 30.81
N THR A 224 9.19 -4.05 29.69
CA THR A 224 8.28 -3.29 28.80
C THR A 224 7.01 -2.90 29.53
N LYS A 225 6.73 -1.58 29.60
CA LYS A 225 5.47 -1.04 30.15
C LYS A 225 4.56 -0.38 29.12
N VAL A 226 5.11 0.12 28.01
CA VAL A 226 4.36 0.71 26.90
C VAL A 226 5.06 0.34 25.59
N VAL A 227 4.28 -0.06 24.57
CA VAL A 227 4.73 -0.16 23.18
C VAL A 227 3.87 0.74 22.31
N LEU A 228 4.48 1.76 21.71
CA LEU A 228 3.87 2.59 20.67
C LEU A 228 4.16 1.99 19.31
N VAL A 229 3.13 1.86 18.48
CA VAL A 229 3.22 1.28 17.14
C VAL A 229 2.61 2.25 16.14
N ASN A 230 3.39 2.68 15.16
CA ASN A 230 2.88 3.22 13.91
C ASN A 230 3.08 2.17 12.81
N TYR A 231 2.10 2.01 11.93
CA TYR A 231 2.24 1.19 10.72
C TYR A 231 1.81 1.98 9.49
N ILE A 232 2.44 1.69 8.36
CA ILE A 232 2.03 2.19 7.05
C ILE A 232 2.10 1.08 6.00
N TYR A 233 1.06 0.95 5.20
CA TYR A 233 0.99 0.09 4.04
C TYR A 233 0.50 0.88 2.83
N PHE A 234 1.29 0.85 1.76
CA PHE A 234 1.05 1.59 0.53
C PHE A 234 1.01 0.64 -0.67
N LYS A 235 -0.06 0.73 -1.45
CA LYS A 235 -0.24 0.00 -2.70
C LYS A 235 -1.05 0.84 -3.67
N ALA A 236 -0.42 1.25 -4.77
CA ALA A 236 -1.01 2.10 -5.79
C ALA A 236 -0.93 1.44 -7.16
N LYS A 237 -1.89 1.78 -8.04
CA LYS A 237 -1.76 1.52 -9.47
C LYS A 237 -0.95 2.63 -10.13
N TRP A 238 0.00 2.27 -11.00
CA TRP A 238 0.67 3.26 -11.86
C TRP A 238 -0.36 4.00 -12.72
N LYS A 239 -0.26 5.34 -12.83
CA LYS A 239 -1.12 6.15 -13.73
C LYS A 239 -1.11 5.62 -15.17
N THR A 240 0.01 5.05 -15.58
CA THR A 240 0.13 4.27 -16.82
C THR A 240 0.91 3.00 -16.44
N PRO A 241 0.35 1.79 -16.61
CA PRO A 241 1.01 0.54 -16.22
C PRO A 241 2.08 0.10 -17.23
N PHE A 242 2.94 -0.83 -16.82
CA PHE A 242 3.84 -1.56 -17.72
C PHE A 242 3.08 -2.69 -18.42
N ASN A 243 3.50 -3.06 -19.63
CA ASN A 243 2.96 -4.24 -20.30
C ASN A 243 3.77 -5.47 -19.83
N PRO A 244 3.18 -6.45 -19.14
CA PRO A 244 3.92 -7.61 -18.63
C PRO A 244 4.57 -8.44 -19.73
N ASN A 245 4.01 -8.45 -20.95
CA ASN A 245 4.59 -9.16 -22.11
C ASN A 245 5.87 -8.51 -22.65
N LEU A 246 6.24 -7.33 -22.14
CA LEU A 246 7.50 -6.64 -22.45
C LEU A 246 8.49 -6.67 -21.28
N THR A 247 8.13 -7.29 -20.15
CA THR A 247 9.05 -7.50 -19.03
C THR A 247 9.99 -8.64 -19.39
N THR A 248 11.29 -8.37 -19.36
CA THR A 248 12.34 -9.35 -19.69
C THR A 248 13.47 -9.30 -18.66
N GLU A 249 14.20 -10.40 -18.51
CA GLU A 249 15.38 -10.41 -17.64
C GLU A 249 16.50 -9.54 -18.21
N ALA A 250 17.06 -8.65 -17.39
CA ALA A 250 18.17 -7.76 -17.74
C ALA A 250 19.21 -7.68 -16.62
N ASP A 251 20.38 -7.10 -16.92
CA ASP A 251 21.48 -6.94 -15.96
C ASP A 251 21.30 -5.66 -15.13
N PHE A 252 21.33 -5.81 -13.81
CA PHE A 252 21.44 -4.71 -12.85
C PHE A 252 22.87 -4.64 -12.31
N HIS A 253 23.53 -3.49 -12.49
CA HIS A 253 24.91 -3.26 -12.04
C HIS A 253 24.93 -2.82 -10.57
N VAL A 254 25.26 -3.75 -9.67
CA VAL A 254 25.47 -3.47 -8.23
C VAL A 254 26.79 -2.71 -8.02
N SER A 255 27.81 -3.01 -8.81
CA SER A 255 29.06 -2.26 -8.88
C SER A 255 29.65 -2.33 -10.29
N LYS A 256 30.79 -1.69 -10.53
CA LYS A 256 31.51 -1.78 -11.82
C LYS A 256 31.79 -3.24 -12.26
N ASN A 257 32.01 -4.13 -11.29
CA ASN A 257 32.46 -5.50 -11.53
C ASN A 257 31.42 -6.56 -11.09
N ARG A 258 30.22 -6.15 -10.65
CA ARG A 258 29.17 -7.05 -10.17
C ARG A 258 27.82 -6.70 -10.79
N THR A 259 27.29 -7.63 -11.57
CA THR A 259 25.91 -7.62 -12.07
C THR A 259 25.06 -8.68 -11.37
N VAL A 260 23.75 -8.47 -11.37
CA VAL A 260 22.74 -9.47 -11.01
C VAL A 260 21.62 -9.42 -12.05
N ARG A 261 20.96 -10.55 -12.32
CA ARG A 261 19.81 -10.61 -13.24
C ARG A 261 18.55 -10.16 -12.50
N VAL A 262 17.75 -9.31 -13.12
CA VAL A 262 16.47 -8.83 -12.60
C VAL A 262 15.41 -8.77 -13.69
N SER A 263 14.16 -9.03 -13.31
CA SER A 263 13.01 -8.83 -14.17
C SER A 263 12.80 -7.34 -14.42
N TRP A 264 12.98 -6.89 -15.66
CA TRP A 264 13.03 -5.49 -16.04
C TRP A 264 11.76 -5.07 -16.80
N PRO A 265 10.85 -4.27 -16.19
CA PRO A 265 9.63 -3.83 -16.84
C PRO A 265 9.92 -2.80 -17.95
N ALA A 266 9.47 -3.07 -19.18
CA ALA A 266 9.61 -2.16 -20.31
C ALA A 266 8.28 -1.51 -20.73
N ARG A 267 8.39 -0.36 -21.42
CA ARG A 267 7.27 0.33 -22.07
C ARG A 267 7.74 1.03 -23.34
N TRP A 268 6.90 0.98 -24.38
CA TRP A 268 7.01 1.84 -25.55
C TRP A 268 6.55 3.26 -25.25
N TRP A 269 7.40 4.26 -25.52
CA TRP A 269 7.01 5.66 -25.48
C TRP A 269 6.78 6.18 -26.89
N SER A 270 5.52 6.27 -27.32
CA SER A 270 5.16 7.00 -28.54
C SER A 270 5.24 8.50 -28.26
N SER A 271 6.37 9.12 -28.65
CA SER A 271 6.54 10.57 -28.60
C SER A 271 5.56 11.24 -29.55
N HIS A 272 4.40 11.63 -29.02
CA HIS A 272 3.51 12.57 -29.68
C HIS A 272 4.12 13.96 -29.58
N THR A 273 5.08 14.25 -30.47
CA THR A 273 5.36 15.65 -30.83
C THR A 273 4.09 16.22 -31.44
N PRO A 274 3.52 17.31 -30.88
CA PRO A 274 2.43 18.02 -31.53
C PRO A 274 2.92 18.43 -32.93
N ALA A 275 2.11 18.18 -33.95
CA ALA A 275 2.45 18.54 -35.32
C ALA A 275 2.35 20.06 -35.51
N THR A 276 3.37 20.80 -35.08
CA THR A 276 3.59 22.17 -35.57
C THR A 276 3.84 22.09 -37.07
N THR A 277 3.04 22.84 -37.82
CA THR A 277 3.04 22.87 -39.29
C THR A 277 4.43 23.19 -39.85
N ALA A 278 5.09 22.19 -40.40
CA ALA A 278 6.29 22.33 -41.23
C ALA A 278 6.07 21.60 -42.56
N ARG A 279 6.31 22.32 -43.66
CA ARG A 279 6.17 21.80 -45.03
C ARG A 279 7.13 20.65 -45.31
N SER A 280 6.62 19.63 -46.01
CA SER A 280 7.34 18.76 -46.95
C SER A 280 8.78 18.35 -46.59
N SER A 281 8.94 17.21 -45.90
CA SER A 281 9.95 16.22 -46.30
C SER A 281 9.62 14.85 -45.70
N SER A 282 9.69 13.82 -46.55
CA SER A 282 9.48 12.43 -46.16
C SER A 282 10.70 11.89 -45.42
N SER A 283 10.58 11.65 -44.11
CA SER A 283 11.51 10.77 -43.38
C SER A 283 10.75 10.02 -42.28
N LEU A 284 11.06 8.72 -42.13
CA LEU A 284 10.27 7.81 -41.31
C LEU A 284 10.46 8.09 -39.81
N THR A 285 9.36 8.00 -39.05
CA THR A 285 9.37 7.95 -37.59
C THR A 285 10.02 6.66 -37.10
N THR A 286 11.27 6.74 -36.64
CA THR A 286 11.95 5.62 -35.99
C THR A 286 11.39 5.40 -34.58
N ALA A 287 10.57 4.35 -34.43
CA ALA A 287 10.09 3.88 -33.14
C ALA A 287 11.25 3.27 -32.32
N GLY A 288 11.97 4.12 -31.58
CA GLY A 288 13.12 3.70 -30.78
C GLY A 288 12.74 3.14 -29.41
N TRP A 289 13.25 1.95 -29.10
CA TRP A 289 13.31 1.47 -27.72
C TRP A 289 14.16 2.44 -26.88
N ARG A 290 13.57 3.04 -25.84
CA ARG A 290 14.32 3.73 -24.79
C ARG A 290 14.09 3.01 -23.46
N PRO A 291 15.11 2.32 -22.92
CA PRO A 291 15.07 1.85 -21.54
C PRO A 291 14.79 3.04 -20.61
N TRP A 292 13.92 2.85 -19.62
CA TRP A 292 13.73 3.86 -18.58
C TRP A 292 15.03 3.94 -17.76
N LYS A 293 15.78 5.03 -17.94
CA LYS A 293 16.93 5.35 -17.08
C LYS A 293 16.44 6.25 -15.94
N PRO A 294 16.76 5.94 -14.67
CA PRO A 294 16.66 6.92 -13.60
C PRO A 294 17.47 8.15 -13.98
N SER A 295 16.85 9.33 -13.95
CA SER A 295 17.50 10.59 -14.30
C SER A 295 18.41 11.06 -13.15
N CYS A 296 19.58 10.42 -13.01
CA CYS A 296 20.67 10.94 -12.19
C CYS A 296 21.21 12.22 -12.82
N SER A 297 20.62 13.37 -12.46
CA SER A 297 21.15 14.68 -12.78
C SER A 297 22.46 14.92 -12.01
N ARG A 298 23.60 14.57 -12.64
CA ARG A 298 24.87 15.20 -12.27
C ARG A 298 24.76 16.69 -12.55
N ARG A 299 24.44 17.48 -11.52
CA ARG A 299 24.92 18.86 -11.47
C ARG A 299 26.43 18.79 -11.22
N ARG A 300 27.18 19.49 -12.08
CA ARG A 300 28.52 19.95 -11.74
C ARG A 300 28.39 21.16 -10.81
#